data_AF-A0A8T0NQ56-F1
#
_entry.id   AF-A0A8T0NQ56-F1
#
_cell.length_a   1.000
_cell.length_b   1.000
_cell.length_c   1.000
_cell.angle_alpha   90.00
_cell.angle_beta   90.00
_cell.angle_gamma   90.00
#
_symmetry.space_group_name_H-M   'P 1'
#
loop_
_entity.id
_entity.type
_entity.pdbx_description
1 polymer ?
#
loop_
_entity_poly.entity_id
_entity_poly.type
_entity_poly.pdbx_seq_one_letter_code
_entity_poly.pdbx_strand_id
1 'polypeptide(L)'
;MAPCALTVDSLNPKVLALADHLGNAAIARRAQCIQNEIETKPGSHPFDEIIYCNLSNPQSMGQQPNTFFREVLALCDYPHLLERSETNSLFSSDAIAKARKILDLFPWRTTGGYSHCQGTEGLRDVIAAGITSRDGFHCNAEDIFLTDGSAPPVPYYLDESRGWGVRMSDLKQQLDGARSKGVNVRGLLVINPGNPTGHVLVEANQREIVEFCRKESLVLLADEVYQENIYIADRKFKSFKKIARSMKFDEGDIFSILLFRFQWVLW
;
A
#
# COMPACT_ATOMS: atom_id res chain seq x y z
N MET A 1 -28.45 -22.37 29.41
CA MET A 1 -28.92 -21.89 28.09
C MET A 1 -28.43 -22.86 27.04
N ALA A 2 -29.32 -23.36 26.17
CA ALA A 2 -28.89 -24.15 25.02
C ALA A 2 -28.05 -23.26 24.09
N PRO A 3 -26.93 -23.74 23.54
CA PRO A 3 -26.14 -22.96 22.59
C PRO A 3 -27.02 -22.63 21.38
N CYS A 4 -27.22 -21.35 21.11
CA CYS A 4 -27.92 -20.90 19.91
C CYS A 4 -26.97 -21.10 18.72
N ALA A 5 -27.45 -21.73 17.65
CA ALA A 5 -26.65 -21.92 16.45
C ALA A 5 -26.32 -20.54 15.84
N LEU A 6 -25.08 -20.39 15.36
CA LEU A 6 -24.67 -19.17 14.66
C LEU A 6 -25.43 -19.09 13.33
N THR A 7 -26.27 -18.08 13.19
CA THR A 7 -26.96 -17.72 11.94
C THR A 7 -26.44 -16.39 11.41
N VAL A 8 -26.71 -16.06 10.14
CA VAL A 8 -26.34 -14.75 9.56
C VAL A 8 -26.90 -13.60 10.40
N ASP A 9 -28.14 -13.73 10.88
CA ASP A 9 -28.80 -12.74 11.73
C ASP A 9 -28.14 -12.57 13.10
N SER A 10 -27.38 -13.57 13.56
CA SER A 10 -26.62 -13.53 14.82
C SER A 10 -25.21 -12.95 14.67
N LEU A 11 -24.76 -12.68 13.44
CA LEU A 11 -23.42 -12.13 13.19
C LEU A 11 -23.34 -10.66 13.58
N ASN A 12 -22.13 -10.23 13.93
CA ASN A 12 -21.86 -8.83 14.25
C ASN A 12 -22.23 -7.93 13.05
N PRO A 13 -23.08 -6.91 13.23
CA PRO A 13 -23.48 -6.00 12.15
C PRO A 13 -22.31 -5.32 11.43
N LYS A 14 -21.17 -5.12 12.10
CA LYS A 14 -19.94 -4.59 11.48
C LYS A 14 -19.33 -5.54 10.45
N VAL A 15 -19.43 -6.86 10.67
CA VAL A 15 -18.96 -7.88 9.73
C VAL A 15 -19.88 -7.92 8.51
N LEU A 16 -21.20 -7.84 8.72
CA LEU A 16 -22.18 -7.78 7.65
C LEU A 16 -21.99 -6.54 6.77
N ALA A 17 -21.76 -5.37 7.38
CA ALA A 17 -21.47 -4.13 6.65
C ALA A 17 -20.17 -4.18 5.81
N LEU A 18 -19.18 -4.99 6.24
CA LEU A 18 -17.95 -5.24 5.50
C LEU A 18 -18.18 -6.15 4.27
N ALA A 19 -19.11 -7.10 4.37
CA ALA A 19 -19.43 -8.03 3.28
C ALA A 19 -19.99 -7.28 2.05
N ASP A 20 -20.77 -6.21 2.26
CA ASP A 20 -21.30 -5.37 1.18
C ASP A 20 -20.21 -4.53 0.48
N HIS A 21 -19.12 -4.22 1.18
CA HIS A 21 -17.98 -3.47 0.62
C HIS A 21 -17.08 -4.34 -0.29
N LEU A 22 -17.15 -5.66 -0.15
CA LEU A 22 -16.41 -6.63 -0.97
C LEU A 22 -17.11 -6.90 -2.32
N GLY A 23 -17.75 -5.90 -2.94
CA GLY A 23 -18.59 -6.02 -4.14
C GLY A 23 -17.97 -6.80 -5.32
N ASN A 24 -16.64 -6.89 -5.38
CA ASN A 24 -15.91 -7.71 -6.36
C ASN A 24 -16.13 -9.23 -6.18
N ALA A 25 -16.61 -9.70 -5.03
CA ALA A 25 -16.78 -11.11 -4.74
C ALA A 25 -17.86 -11.78 -5.61
N ALA A 26 -18.91 -11.05 -6.02
CA ALA A 26 -19.96 -11.62 -6.87
C ALA A 26 -19.45 -11.94 -8.29
N ILE A 27 -18.74 -10.98 -8.91
CA ILE A 27 -18.13 -11.15 -10.23
C ILE A 27 -17.04 -12.22 -10.17
N ALA A 28 -16.17 -12.19 -9.15
CA ALA A 28 -15.12 -13.20 -8.98
C ALA A 28 -15.69 -14.61 -8.78
N ARG A 29 -16.76 -14.76 -7.98
CA ARG A 29 -17.46 -16.06 -7.83
C ARG A 29 -18.05 -16.53 -9.15
N ARG A 30 -18.69 -15.64 -9.93
CA ARG A 30 -19.23 -16.03 -11.23
C ARG A 30 -18.14 -16.40 -12.22
N ALA A 31 -17.04 -15.66 -12.26
CA ALA A 31 -15.86 -15.99 -13.06
C ALA A 31 -15.32 -17.39 -12.72
N GLN A 32 -15.20 -17.72 -11.43
CA GLN A 32 -14.81 -19.06 -10.99
C GLN A 32 -15.79 -20.15 -11.44
N CYS A 33 -17.10 -19.90 -11.34
CA CYS A 33 -18.10 -20.84 -11.85
C CYS A 33 -17.95 -21.08 -13.35
N ILE A 34 -17.77 -20.01 -14.14
CA ILE A 34 -17.59 -20.13 -15.59
C ILE A 34 -16.28 -20.87 -15.91
N GLN A 35 -15.20 -20.60 -15.17
CA GLN A 35 -13.95 -21.32 -15.35
C GLN A 35 -14.12 -22.83 -15.12
N ASN A 36 -14.83 -23.23 -14.06
CA ASN A 36 -15.17 -24.64 -13.83
C ASN A 36 -16.08 -25.21 -14.94
N GLU A 37 -17.02 -24.43 -15.47
CA GLU A 37 -17.89 -24.83 -16.58
C GLU A 37 -17.09 -25.10 -17.87
N ILE A 38 -16.11 -24.23 -18.19
CA ILE A 38 -15.20 -24.40 -19.33
C ILE A 38 -14.36 -25.67 -19.17
N GLU A 39 -13.77 -25.89 -17.99
CA GLU A 39 -12.95 -27.08 -17.70
C GLU A 39 -13.75 -28.39 -17.78
N THR A 40 -14.98 -28.38 -17.27
CA THR A 40 -15.84 -29.59 -17.26
C THR A 40 -16.58 -29.83 -18.57
N LYS A 41 -16.84 -28.77 -19.36
CA LYS A 41 -17.54 -28.83 -20.64
C LYS A 41 -16.87 -27.89 -21.65
N PRO A 42 -15.79 -28.33 -22.31
CA PRO A 42 -15.15 -27.56 -23.38
C PRO A 42 -16.15 -27.17 -24.48
N GLY A 43 -16.15 -25.91 -24.90
CA GLY A 43 -17.11 -25.36 -25.87
C GLY A 43 -18.48 -24.95 -25.30
N SER A 44 -18.67 -24.98 -23.97
CA SER A 44 -19.91 -24.52 -23.31
C SER A 44 -20.11 -23.00 -23.33
N HIS A 45 -19.04 -22.24 -23.57
CA HIS A 45 -19.01 -20.78 -23.62
C HIS A 45 -18.39 -20.29 -24.94
N PRO A 46 -18.64 -19.03 -25.37
CA PRO A 46 -18.05 -18.49 -26.60
C PRO A 46 -16.55 -18.13 -26.49
N PHE A 47 -15.89 -18.58 -25.43
CA PHE A 47 -14.48 -18.35 -25.12
C PHE A 47 -13.92 -19.55 -24.34
N ASP A 48 -12.61 -19.77 -24.46
CA ASP A 48 -11.93 -20.95 -23.90
C ASP A 48 -11.23 -20.69 -22.57
N GLU A 49 -11.12 -19.43 -22.14
CA GLU A 49 -10.47 -19.06 -20.90
C GLU A 49 -11.07 -17.80 -20.28
N ILE A 50 -10.87 -17.63 -18.97
CA ILE A 50 -11.18 -16.41 -18.23
C ILE A 50 -9.90 -15.62 -18.03
N ILE A 51 -9.88 -14.39 -18.54
CA ILE A 51 -8.78 -13.44 -18.31
C ILE A 51 -9.18 -12.50 -17.16
N TYR A 52 -8.46 -12.59 -16.04
CA TYR A 52 -8.73 -11.80 -14.84
C TYR A 52 -8.16 -10.37 -14.97
N CYS A 53 -8.97 -9.46 -15.51
CA CYS A 53 -8.64 -8.03 -15.62
C CYS A 53 -9.09 -7.20 -14.38
N ASN A 54 -9.61 -7.85 -13.35
CA ASN A 54 -10.21 -7.21 -12.18
C ASN A 54 -9.23 -7.03 -10.99
N LEU A 55 -8.03 -7.61 -11.08
CA LEU A 55 -7.00 -7.52 -10.06
C LEU A 55 -5.69 -7.07 -10.69
N SER A 56 -5.02 -6.10 -10.07
CA SER A 56 -3.66 -5.74 -10.43
C SER A 56 -2.69 -6.80 -9.90
N ASN A 57 -2.62 -7.94 -10.58
CA ASN A 57 -1.69 -9.03 -10.29
C ASN A 57 -0.81 -9.32 -11.52
N PRO A 58 0.26 -8.52 -11.73
CA PRO A 58 1.06 -8.59 -12.96
C PRO A 58 1.74 -9.94 -13.18
N GLN A 59 2.16 -10.63 -12.10
CA GLN A 59 2.81 -11.95 -12.21
C GLN A 59 1.85 -13.03 -12.71
N SER A 60 0.57 -12.99 -12.32
CA SER A 60 -0.46 -13.86 -12.89
C SER A 60 -0.70 -13.61 -14.39
N MET A 61 -0.30 -12.44 -14.89
CA MET A 61 -0.36 -12.08 -16.32
C MET A 61 0.98 -12.29 -17.03
N GLY A 62 1.93 -13.01 -16.42
CA GLY A 62 3.19 -13.41 -17.04
C GLY A 62 4.39 -12.49 -16.76
N GLN A 63 4.23 -11.42 -15.97
CA GLN A 63 5.37 -10.63 -15.53
C GLN A 63 6.34 -11.52 -14.74
N GLN A 64 7.60 -11.58 -15.18
CA GLN A 64 8.62 -12.31 -14.47
C GLN A 64 8.97 -11.58 -13.17
N PRO A 65 9.17 -12.30 -12.05
CA PRO A 65 9.58 -11.66 -10.82
C PRO A 65 11.01 -11.14 -10.95
N ASN A 66 11.31 -10.02 -10.32
CA ASN A 66 12.67 -9.53 -10.23
C ASN A 66 13.57 -10.50 -9.44
N THR A 67 14.57 -11.05 -10.13
CA THR A 67 15.47 -12.08 -9.63
C THR A 67 16.19 -11.65 -8.36
N PHE A 68 16.70 -10.42 -8.30
CA PHE A 68 17.47 -9.93 -7.16
C PHE A 68 16.66 -9.98 -5.85
N PHE A 69 15.40 -9.54 -5.88
CA PHE A 69 14.56 -9.58 -4.69
C PHE A 69 14.22 -11.01 -4.26
N ARG A 70 13.97 -11.91 -5.22
CA ARG A 70 13.72 -13.33 -4.90
C ARG A 70 14.94 -14.01 -4.30
N GLU A 71 16.13 -13.73 -4.82
CA GLU A 71 17.39 -14.23 -4.30
C GLU A 71 17.61 -13.77 -2.85
N VAL A 72 17.46 -12.47 -2.59
CA VAL A 72 17.61 -11.92 -1.23
C VAL A 72 16.61 -12.53 -0.26
N LEU A 73 15.33 -12.61 -0.64
CA LEU A 73 14.28 -13.18 0.21
C LEU A 73 14.55 -14.65 0.51
N ALA A 74 14.89 -15.46 -0.50
CA ALA A 74 15.19 -16.88 -0.30
C ALA A 74 16.37 -17.09 0.67
N LEU A 75 17.40 -16.25 0.58
CA LEU A 75 18.55 -16.29 1.49
C LEU A 75 18.19 -15.81 2.91
N CYS A 76 17.26 -14.87 3.06
CA CYS A 76 16.77 -14.44 4.36
C CYS A 76 15.79 -15.44 5.00
N ASP A 77 14.98 -16.12 4.22
CA ASP A 77 14.03 -17.15 4.68
C ASP A 77 14.75 -18.44 5.07
N TYR A 78 15.84 -18.78 4.38
CA TYR A 78 16.69 -19.93 4.73
C TYR A 78 18.18 -19.55 4.85
N PRO A 79 18.58 -18.89 5.97
CA PRO A 79 19.93 -18.36 6.16
C PRO A 79 21.06 -19.38 6.09
N HIS A 80 20.78 -20.66 6.35
CA HIS A 80 21.76 -21.73 6.23
C HIS A 80 22.34 -21.89 4.82
N LEU A 81 21.66 -21.39 3.78
CA LEU A 81 22.21 -21.32 2.43
C LEU A 81 23.47 -20.44 2.38
N LEU A 82 23.57 -19.39 3.21
CA LEU A 82 24.72 -18.49 3.20
C LEU A 82 26.04 -19.16 3.63
N GLU A 83 25.99 -20.37 4.19
CA GLU A 83 27.16 -21.13 4.66
C GLU A 83 27.57 -22.23 3.68
N ARG A 84 26.78 -22.48 2.63
CA ARG A 84 27.05 -23.51 1.63
C ARG A 84 28.06 -23.04 0.60
N SER A 85 28.96 -23.94 0.19
CA SER A 85 29.98 -23.68 -0.83
C SER A 85 29.39 -23.34 -2.20
N GLU A 86 28.23 -23.91 -2.50
CA GLU A 86 27.52 -23.83 -3.77
C GLU A 86 26.79 -22.50 -3.95
N THR A 87 26.57 -21.75 -2.87
CA THR A 87 25.77 -20.52 -2.87
C THR A 87 26.28 -19.46 -3.82
N ASN A 88 27.61 -19.31 -3.93
CA ASN A 88 28.22 -18.37 -4.88
C ASN A 88 28.01 -18.74 -6.35
N SER A 89 27.61 -19.99 -6.64
CA SER A 89 27.27 -20.44 -8.00
C SER A 89 25.77 -20.32 -8.31
N LEU A 90 24.92 -20.25 -7.28
CA LEU A 90 23.47 -20.24 -7.41
C LEU A 90 22.84 -18.85 -7.24
N PHE A 91 23.50 -17.95 -6.51
CA PHE A 91 22.99 -16.62 -6.19
C PHE A 91 23.97 -15.54 -6.61
N SER A 92 23.45 -14.39 -7.03
CA SER A 92 24.24 -13.21 -7.30
C SER A 92 25.00 -12.71 -6.05
N SER A 93 26.21 -12.20 -6.25
CA SER A 93 27.11 -11.79 -5.15
C SER A 93 26.57 -10.59 -4.36
N ASP A 94 25.86 -9.68 -5.03
CA ASP A 94 25.18 -8.55 -4.44
C ASP A 94 23.91 -8.96 -3.68
N ALA A 95 23.15 -9.96 -4.15
CA ALA A 95 22.04 -10.51 -3.37
C ALA A 95 22.54 -11.19 -2.08
N ILE A 96 23.63 -11.96 -2.15
CA ILE A 96 24.27 -12.56 -0.97
C ILE A 96 24.70 -11.47 0.02
N ALA A 97 25.39 -10.44 -0.46
CA ALA A 97 25.83 -9.33 0.38
C ALA A 97 24.64 -8.59 1.02
N LYS A 98 23.56 -8.36 0.24
CA LYS A 98 22.35 -7.70 0.72
C LYS A 98 21.62 -8.55 1.77
N ALA A 99 21.48 -9.85 1.55
CA ALA A 99 20.85 -10.77 2.50
C ALA A 99 21.59 -10.82 3.83
N ARG A 100 22.93 -10.90 3.81
CA ARG A 100 23.75 -10.83 5.03
C ARG A 100 23.50 -9.52 5.79
N LYS A 101 23.53 -8.40 5.07
CA LYS A 101 23.28 -7.07 5.66
C LYS A 101 21.88 -6.98 6.28
N ILE A 102 20.85 -7.52 5.62
CA ILE A 102 19.49 -7.53 6.15
C ILE A 102 19.41 -8.39 7.42
N LEU A 103 19.96 -9.60 7.41
CA LEU A 103 19.96 -10.50 8.58
C LEU A 103 20.65 -9.87 9.79
N ASP A 104 21.69 -9.06 9.57
CA ASP A 104 22.40 -8.34 10.64
C ASP A 104 21.56 -7.22 11.28
N LEU A 105 20.45 -6.80 10.66
CA LEU A 105 19.50 -5.83 11.22
C LEU A 105 18.51 -6.48 12.20
N PHE A 106 18.37 -7.81 12.16
CA PHE A 106 17.47 -8.53 13.06
C PHE A 106 18.21 -8.96 14.32
N PRO A 107 17.64 -8.73 15.51
CA PRO A 107 18.17 -9.31 16.74
C PRO A 107 18.33 -10.83 16.57
N TRP A 108 19.50 -11.37 16.93
CA TRP A 108 19.82 -12.79 16.80
C TRP A 108 19.77 -13.36 15.37
N ARG A 109 19.72 -12.50 14.33
CA ARG A 109 19.58 -12.90 12.92
C ARG A 109 18.40 -13.83 12.66
N THR A 110 17.34 -13.71 13.47
CA THR A 110 16.11 -14.49 13.29
C THR A 110 15.07 -13.69 12.52
N THR A 111 14.52 -14.27 11.47
CA THR A 111 13.50 -13.68 10.60
C THR A 111 12.08 -14.08 10.97
N GLY A 112 11.91 -15.10 11.84
CA GLY A 112 10.61 -15.60 12.28
C GLY A 112 10.14 -15.07 13.64
N GLY A 113 10.96 -14.27 14.33
CA GLY A 113 10.61 -13.67 15.62
C GLY A 113 9.70 -12.44 15.47
N TYR A 114 8.90 -12.14 16.50
CA TYR A 114 8.20 -10.86 16.56
C TYR A 114 9.20 -9.71 16.54
N SER A 115 8.87 -8.66 15.78
CA SER A 115 9.61 -7.41 15.79
C SER A 115 9.03 -6.42 16.82
N HIS A 116 9.66 -5.26 16.97
CA HIS A 116 9.09 -4.15 17.72
C HIS A 116 7.70 -3.78 17.17
N CYS A 117 6.81 -3.18 17.98
CA CYS A 117 5.45 -2.84 17.53
C CYS A 117 5.37 -1.85 16.36
N GLN A 118 6.47 -1.14 16.07
CA GLN A 118 6.62 -0.26 14.91
C GLN A 118 7.30 -0.95 13.70
N GLY A 119 7.80 -2.18 13.88
CA GLY A 119 8.67 -2.89 12.95
C GLY A 119 10.15 -2.88 13.36
N THR A 120 10.94 -3.76 12.75
CA THR A 120 12.39 -3.90 13.01
C THR A 120 13.13 -2.57 12.80
N GLU A 121 13.81 -2.09 13.84
CA GLU A 121 14.50 -0.78 13.87
C GLU A 121 15.48 -0.60 12.71
N GLY A 122 16.40 -1.53 12.49
CA GLY A 122 17.35 -1.42 11.39
C GLY A 122 16.71 -1.37 10.00
N LEU A 123 15.53 -1.96 9.80
CA LEU A 123 14.77 -1.79 8.56
C LEU A 123 14.16 -0.39 8.46
N ARG A 124 13.62 0.15 9.56
CA ARG A 124 13.11 1.53 9.63
C ARG A 124 14.22 2.53 9.31
N ASP A 125 15.44 2.34 9.82
CA ASP A 125 16.61 3.18 9.49
C ASP A 125 16.95 3.18 7.99
N VAL A 126 16.96 2.00 7.37
CA VAL A 126 17.23 1.86 5.93
C VAL A 126 16.15 2.56 5.11
N ILE A 127 14.87 2.44 5.51
CA ILE A 127 13.75 3.13 4.87
C ILE A 127 13.91 4.65 5.04
N ALA A 128 14.19 5.11 6.27
CA ALA A 128 14.41 6.53 6.58
C ALA A 128 15.55 7.13 5.74
N ALA A 129 16.67 6.41 5.59
CA ALA A 129 17.78 6.80 4.73
C ALA A 129 17.38 6.87 3.25
N GLY A 130 16.60 5.88 2.77
CA GLY A 130 16.06 5.86 1.41
C GLY A 130 15.15 7.06 1.13
N ILE A 131 14.20 7.34 2.03
CA ILE A 131 13.33 8.52 1.98
C ILE A 131 14.16 9.81 1.99
N THR A 132 15.17 9.89 2.86
CA THR A 132 16.06 11.04 2.95
C THR A 132 16.79 11.31 1.64
N SER A 133 17.34 10.27 1.03
CA SER A 133 18.03 10.35 -0.27
C SER A 133 17.07 10.75 -1.41
N ARG A 134 15.88 10.14 -1.46
CA ARG A 134 14.83 10.43 -2.45
C ARG A 134 14.35 11.88 -2.39
N ASP A 135 14.09 12.37 -1.17
CA ASP A 135 13.40 13.64 -0.96
C ASP A 135 14.37 14.83 -0.78
N GLY A 136 15.62 14.57 -0.39
CA GLY A 136 16.60 15.60 -0.03
C GLY A 136 16.39 16.20 1.37
N PHE A 137 15.54 15.58 2.19
CA PHE A 137 15.20 16.04 3.54
C PHE A 137 15.27 14.89 4.55
N HIS A 138 15.83 15.17 5.73
CA HIS A 138 15.99 14.17 6.79
C HIS A 138 14.67 13.44 7.14
N CYS A 139 14.77 12.13 7.37
CA CYS A 139 13.69 11.27 7.87
C CYS A 139 14.17 10.62 9.16
N ASN A 140 13.36 10.70 10.20
CA ASN A 140 13.57 9.91 11.41
C ASN A 140 12.95 8.51 11.23
N ALA A 141 13.63 7.49 11.71
CA ALA A 141 13.13 6.11 11.71
C ALA A 141 12.02 5.89 12.74
N GLU A 142 11.97 6.71 13.79
CA GLU A 142 10.95 6.64 14.85
C GLU A 142 9.54 7.03 14.36
N ASP A 143 9.47 7.75 13.22
CA ASP A 143 8.21 8.13 12.58
C ASP A 143 7.68 7.05 11.62
N ILE A 144 8.42 5.95 11.43
CA ILE A 144 8.07 4.90 10.47
C ILE A 144 7.40 3.74 11.21
N PHE A 145 6.18 3.40 10.78
CA PHE A 145 5.43 2.25 11.25
C PHE A 145 5.25 1.25 10.10
N LEU A 146 5.67 0.01 10.32
CA LEU A 146 5.33 -1.12 9.45
C LEU A 146 3.96 -1.65 9.88
N THR A 147 2.98 -1.66 8.99
CA THR A 147 1.58 -1.99 9.33
C THR A 147 0.91 -2.88 8.28
N ASP A 148 -0.14 -3.61 8.69
CA ASP A 148 -0.93 -4.50 7.83
C ASP A 148 -2.27 -3.88 7.34
N GLY A 149 -2.48 -2.56 7.50
CA GLY A 149 -3.76 -1.85 7.22
C GLY A 149 -4.89 -2.22 8.22
N SER A 150 -6.05 -1.56 8.39
CA SER A 150 -6.84 -0.47 7.77
C SER A 150 -7.80 0.11 8.84
N ALA A 151 -8.40 1.30 8.62
CA ALA A 151 -9.45 1.93 9.45
C ALA A 151 -10.65 2.40 8.58
N PRO A 152 -11.86 2.63 9.15
CA PRO A 152 -13.05 2.98 8.37
C PRO A 152 -13.03 4.42 7.80
N PRO A 153 -13.45 4.66 6.53
CA PRO A 153 -13.28 5.95 5.85
C PRO A 153 -14.50 6.91 5.90
N VAL A 154 -14.22 8.20 5.73
CA VAL A 154 -15.19 9.23 5.27
C VAL A 154 -14.88 9.53 3.80
N PRO A 155 -15.85 9.46 2.87
CA PRO A 155 -15.57 9.62 1.45
C PRO A 155 -15.34 11.09 1.06
N TYR A 156 -14.47 11.30 0.07
CA TYR A 156 -14.38 12.52 -0.72
C TYR A 156 -14.27 12.15 -2.21
N TYR A 157 -14.64 13.07 -3.09
CA TYR A 157 -14.75 12.81 -4.53
C TYR A 157 -13.63 13.49 -5.30
N LEU A 158 -13.10 12.77 -6.30
CA LEU A 158 -12.11 13.29 -7.25
C LEU A 158 -12.81 13.91 -8.46
N ASP A 159 -12.19 14.93 -9.07
CA ASP A 159 -12.75 15.64 -10.22
C ASP A 159 -12.33 14.99 -11.55
N GLU A 160 -13.15 14.07 -12.05
CA GLU A 160 -12.92 13.35 -13.31
C GLU A 160 -12.64 14.30 -14.49
N SER A 161 -13.40 15.40 -14.61
CA SER A 161 -13.27 16.36 -15.72
C SER A 161 -11.94 17.11 -15.73
N ARG A 162 -11.22 17.11 -14.60
CA ARG A 162 -9.93 17.81 -14.42
C ARG A 162 -8.79 16.85 -14.13
N GLY A 163 -8.91 15.61 -14.61
CA GLY A 163 -7.87 14.59 -14.49
C GLY A 163 -7.77 13.99 -13.08
N TRP A 164 -8.91 13.84 -12.40
CA TRP A 164 -9.06 13.21 -11.09
C TRP A 164 -8.30 13.90 -9.95
N GLY A 165 -8.10 15.21 -10.05
CA GLY A 165 -7.52 16.00 -8.97
C GLY A 165 -8.44 16.14 -7.75
N VAL A 166 -7.87 16.53 -6.61
CA VAL A 166 -8.63 16.78 -5.39
C VAL A 166 -9.14 18.22 -5.39
N ARG A 167 -10.46 18.40 -5.38
CA ARG A 167 -11.06 19.73 -5.26
C ARG A 167 -11.22 20.12 -3.80
N MET A 168 -10.49 21.15 -3.38
CA MET A 168 -10.45 21.57 -1.97
C MET A 168 -11.80 22.02 -1.40
N SER A 169 -12.66 22.62 -2.22
CA SER A 169 -14.03 22.99 -1.81
C SER A 169 -14.84 21.77 -1.40
N ASP A 170 -14.73 20.69 -2.17
CA ASP A 170 -15.52 19.48 -1.98
C ASP A 170 -14.98 18.72 -0.77
N LEU A 171 -13.65 18.65 -0.65
CA LEU A 171 -12.98 18.09 0.52
C LEU A 171 -13.42 18.79 1.82
N LYS A 172 -13.47 20.13 1.82
CA LYS A 172 -13.98 20.92 2.94
C LYS A 172 -15.45 20.60 3.25
N GLN A 173 -16.29 20.54 2.21
CA GLN A 173 -17.71 20.24 2.36
C GLN A 173 -17.94 18.85 3.00
N GLN A 174 -17.18 17.83 2.59
CA GLN A 174 -17.29 16.48 3.16
C GLN A 174 -16.82 16.45 4.62
N LEU A 175 -15.71 17.12 4.93
CA LEU A 175 -15.21 17.24 6.29
C LEU A 175 -16.24 17.90 7.22
N ASP A 176 -16.83 19.01 6.79
CA ASP A 176 -17.83 19.74 7.58
C ASP A 176 -19.11 18.92 7.76
N GLY A 177 -19.57 18.24 6.71
CA GLY A 177 -20.74 17.36 6.77
C GLY A 177 -20.51 16.14 7.69
N ALA A 178 -19.28 15.63 7.78
CA ALA A 178 -18.94 14.57 8.74
C ALA A 178 -18.93 15.11 10.17
N ARG A 179 -18.30 16.27 10.40
CA ARG A 179 -18.26 16.93 11.71
C ARG A 179 -19.66 17.30 12.21
N SER A 180 -20.55 17.79 11.34
CA SER A 180 -21.93 18.12 11.71
C SER A 180 -22.74 16.89 12.13
N LYS A 181 -22.34 15.69 11.69
CA LYS A 181 -22.91 14.39 12.11
C LYS A 181 -22.24 13.82 13.36
N GLY A 182 -21.37 14.57 14.02
CA GLY A 182 -20.63 14.13 15.21
C GLY A 182 -19.44 13.20 14.92
N VAL A 183 -19.02 13.06 13.66
CA VAL A 183 -17.86 12.25 13.30
C VAL A 183 -16.58 13.04 13.56
N ASN A 184 -15.72 12.53 14.44
CA ASN A 184 -14.40 13.09 14.69
C ASN A 184 -13.42 12.60 13.61
N VAL A 185 -13.33 13.32 12.49
CA VAL A 185 -12.38 13.00 11.41
C VAL A 185 -10.96 13.31 11.87
N ARG A 186 -10.06 12.32 11.80
CA ARG A 186 -8.69 12.41 12.33
C ARG A 186 -7.60 12.50 11.28
N GLY A 187 -7.90 12.17 10.03
CA GLY A 187 -6.93 12.17 8.97
C GLY A 187 -7.53 12.15 7.58
N LEU A 188 -6.68 12.44 6.60
CA LEU A 188 -6.96 12.40 5.17
C LEU A 188 -6.05 11.38 4.51
N LEU A 189 -6.65 10.40 3.84
CA LEU A 189 -5.93 9.46 2.99
C LEU A 189 -5.87 9.98 1.55
N VAL A 190 -4.67 10.08 1.01
CA VAL A 190 -4.43 10.43 -0.40
C VAL A 190 -3.63 9.31 -1.06
N ILE A 191 -4.14 8.79 -2.18
CA ILE A 191 -3.48 7.77 -2.98
C ILE A 191 -2.86 8.46 -4.20
N ASN A 192 -1.53 8.49 -4.28
CA ASN A 192 -0.81 9.18 -5.35
C ASN A 192 0.51 8.46 -5.71
N PRO A 193 0.67 7.92 -6.93
CA PRO A 193 -0.32 7.86 -8.01
C PRO A 193 -1.60 7.09 -7.66
N GLY A 194 -2.73 7.55 -8.16
CA GLY A 194 -4.05 7.07 -7.75
C GLY A 194 -4.41 5.69 -8.29
N ASN A 195 -5.06 4.87 -7.47
CA ASN A 195 -5.76 3.64 -7.86
C ASN A 195 -7.25 3.81 -7.52
N PRO A 196 -8.19 3.59 -8.45
CA PRO A 196 -8.03 3.02 -9.80
C PRO A 196 -7.77 4.03 -10.92
N THR A 197 -7.70 5.33 -10.62
CA THR A 197 -7.78 6.40 -11.64
C THR A 197 -6.48 6.69 -12.38
N GLY A 198 -5.33 6.19 -11.90
CA GLY A 198 -4.01 6.37 -12.54
C GLY A 198 -3.48 7.80 -12.53
N HIS A 199 -4.15 8.73 -11.85
CA HIS A 199 -3.74 10.13 -11.83
C HIS A 199 -2.46 10.33 -11.01
N VAL A 200 -1.66 11.32 -11.41
CA VAL A 200 -0.47 11.77 -10.67
C VAL A 200 -0.71 13.21 -10.27
N LEU A 201 -0.83 13.51 -8.98
CA LEU A 201 -1.11 14.86 -8.51
C LEU A 201 -0.02 15.85 -8.93
N VAL A 202 -0.44 17.05 -9.35
CA VAL A 202 0.50 18.16 -9.53
C VAL A 202 0.89 18.74 -8.18
N GLU A 203 2.12 19.26 -8.10
CA GLU A 203 2.66 19.89 -6.90
C GLU A 203 1.76 20.98 -6.32
N ALA A 204 1.11 21.79 -7.17
CA ALA A 204 0.18 22.82 -6.71
C ALA A 204 -0.98 22.25 -5.87
N ASN A 205 -1.58 21.14 -6.32
CA ASN A 205 -2.68 20.50 -5.62
C ASN A 205 -2.19 19.74 -4.37
N GLN A 206 -0.97 19.16 -4.42
CA GLN A 206 -0.35 18.59 -3.22
C GLN A 206 -0.13 19.64 -2.13
N ARG A 207 0.33 20.85 -2.49
CA ARG A 207 0.49 21.97 -1.53
C ARG A 207 -0.83 22.39 -0.90
N GLU A 208 -1.90 22.46 -1.69
CA GLU A 208 -3.24 22.78 -1.19
C GLU A 208 -3.73 21.74 -0.19
N ILE A 209 -3.50 20.46 -0.46
CA ILE A 209 -3.84 19.34 0.44
C ILE A 209 -3.06 19.44 1.75
N VAL A 210 -1.74 19.66 1.67
CA VAL A 210 -0.87 19.81 2.86
C VAL A 210 -1.35 20.97 3.73
N GLU A 211 -1.63 22.13 3.13
CA GLU A 211 -2.13 23.31 3.85
C GLU A 211 -3.52 23.08 4.46
N PHE A 212 -4.38 22.33 3.77
CA PHE A 212 -5.69 21.96 4.30
C PHE A 212 -5.58 21.04 5.51
N CYS A 213 -4.76 19.99 5.44
CA CYS A 213 -4.53 19.09 6.57
C CYS A 213 -4.03 19.85 7.80
N ARG A 214 -3.10 20.80 7.60
CA ARG A 214 -2.59 21.67 8.68
C ARG A 214 -3.71 22.52 9.29
N LYS A 215 -4.46 23.26 8.46
CA LYS A 215 -5.56 24.13 8.93
C LYS A 215 -6.63 23.36 9.69
N GLU A 216 -6.91 22.14 9.26
CA GLU A 216 -7.96 21.30 9.81
C GLU A 216 -7.49 20.33 10.90
N SER A 217 -6.19 20.36 11.25
CA SER A 217 -5.56 19.45 12.20
C SER A 217 -5.80 17.97 11.88
N LEU A 218 -5.64 17.62 10.60
CA LEU A 218 -5.78 16.26 10.09
C LEU A 218 -4.40 15.62 9.87
N VAL A 219 -4.26 14.35 10.27
CA VAL A 219 -3.12 13.51 9.89
C VAL A 219 -3.17 13.26 8.38
N LEU A 220 -2.06 13.47 7.67
CA LEU A 220 -1.98 13.15 6.24
C LEU A 220 -1.45 11.72 6.07
N LEU A 221 -2.30 10.84 5.58
CA LEU A 221 -1.95 9.46 5.19
C LEU A 221 -1.65 9.48 3.69
N ALA A 222 -0.38 9.43 3.32
CA ALA A 222 0.04 9.40 1.92
C ALA A 222 0.31 7.95 1.50
N ASP A 223 -0.56 7.40 0.66
CA ASP A 223 -0.37 6.11 -0.01
C ASP A 223 0.35 6.36 -1.34
N GLU A 224 1.66 6.10 -1.32
CA GLU A 224 2.58 6.37 -2.43
C GLU A 224 3.12 5.05 -3.04
N VAL A 225 2.36 3.96 -2.97
CA VAL A 225 2.81 2.63 -3.41
C VAL A 225 3.13 2.54 -4.91
N TYR A 226 2.52 3.38 -5.74
CA TYR A 226 2.75 3.43 -7.19
C TYR A 226 3.80 4.48 -7.61
N GLN A 227 4.64 4.97 -6.69
CA GLN A 227 5.56 6.10 -6.94
C GLN A 227 6.51 5.90 -8.13
N GLU A 228 6.87 4.65 -8.45
CA GLU A 228 7.75 4.30 -9.58
C GLU A 228 6.97 4.07 -10.90
N ASN A 229 5.63 3.97 -10.85
CA ASN A 229 4.77 3.66 -11.99
C ASN A 229 4.25 4.95 -12.67
N ILE A 230 5.16 5.79 -13.17
CA ILE A 230 4.83 7.05 -13.84
C ILE A 230 5.06 6.92 -15.35
N TYR A 231 3.96 6.91 -16.12
CA TYR A 231 4.03 6.73 -17.58
C TYR A 231 3.93 8.04 -18.39
N ILE A 232 3.57 9.15 -17.74
CA ILE A 232 3.42 10.44 -18.40
C ILE A 232 4.79 11.15 -18.42
N ALA A 233 5.33 11.37 -19.61
CA ALA A 233 6.72 11.83 -19.80
C ALA A 233 7.08 13.17 -19.11
N ASP A 234 6.13 14.09 -18.99
CA ASP A 234 6.32 15.41 -18.38
C ASP A 234 5.97 15.46 -16.88
N ARG A 235 5.52 14.33 -16.31
CA ARG A 235 5.18 14.22 -14.89
C ARG A 235 6.29 13.49 -14.15
N LYS A 236 6.58 13.95 -12.94
CA LYS A 236 7.45 13.26 -11.99
C LYS A 236 6.71 13.10 -10.69
N PHE A 237 6.86 11.93 -10.08
CA PHE A 237 6.39 11.71 -8.72
C PHE A 237 7.09 12.68 -7.76
N LYS A 238 6.30 13.25 -6.84
CA LYS A 238 6.77 14.08 -5.73
C LYS A 238 6.09 13.58 -4.47
N SER A 239 6.87 13.16 -3.49
CA SER A 239 6.32 12.71 -2.23
C SER A 239 5.66 13.87 -1.47
N PHE A 240 4.60 13.58 -0.74
CA PHE A 240 3.97 14.56 0.16
C PHE A 240 4.94 15.05 1.23
N LYS A 241 5.89 14.21 1.66
CA LYS A 241 6.97 14.61 2.56
C LYS A 241 7.83 15.71 1.94
N LYS A 242 8.28 15.55 0.70
CA LYS A 242 9.06 16.57 -0.02
C LYS A 242 8.28 17.87 -0.17
N ILE A 243 6.97 17.79 -0.46
CA ILE A 243 6.11 18.97 -0.55
C ILE A 243 6.02 19.69 0.80
N ALA A 244 5.68 18.98 1.88
CA ALA A 244 5.56 19.56 3.22
C ALA A 244 6.87 20.24 3.68
N ARG A 245 8.01 19.59 3.48
CA ARG A 245 9.33 20.18 3.81
C ARG A 245 9.67 21.40 2.95
N SER A 246 9.32 21.39 1.67
CA SER A 246 9.48 22.57 0.81
C SER A 246 8.64 23.77 1.26
N MET A 247 7.53 23.51 1.96
CA MET A 247 6.66 24.53 2.57
C MET A 247 7.14 24.97 3.96
N LYS A 248 8.28 24.45 4.44
CA LYS A 248 8.85 24.71 5.78
C LYS A 248 7.98 24.21 6.93
N PHE A 249 7.27 23.10 6.73
CA PHE A 249 6.63 22.38 7.83
C PHE A 249 7.61 21.39 8.46
N ASP A 250 7.63 21.36 9.78
CA ASP A 250 8.44 20.45 10.58
C ASP A 250 7.62 19.24 11.07
N GLU A 251 8.27 18.27 11.73
CA GLU A 251 7.65 16.99 12.16
C GLU A 251 6.47 17.21 13.13
N GLY A 252 6.47 18.34 13.86
CA GLY A 252 5.36 18.72 14.74
C GLY A 252 4.17 19.39 14.04
N ASP A 253 4.33 19.86 12.80
CA ASP A 253 3.28 20.64 12.11
C ASP A 253 2.29 19.76 11.36
N ILE A 254 2.76 18.62 10.84
CA ILE A 254 1.97 17.64 10.10
C ILE A 254 2.48 16.25 10.45
N PHE A 255 1.66 15.48 11.17
CA PHE A 255 1.87 14.03 11.25
C PHE A 255 1.58 13.43 9.87
N SER A 256 2.63 13.21 9.08
CA SER A 256 2.54 12.48 7.82
C SER A 256 2.93 11.03 8.07
N ILE A 257 1.97 10.12 8.03
CA ILE A 257 2.26 8.68 8.06
C ILE A 257 2.40 8.24 6.61
N LEU A 258 3.62 7.87 6.20
CA LEU A 258 3.82 7.16 4.95
C LEU A 258 3.30 5.74 5.14
N LEU A 259 2.28 5.36 4.37
CA LEU A 259 1.79 4.00 4.35
C LEU A 259 2.65 3.19 3.38
N PHE A 260 3.58 2.41 3.91
CA PHE A 260 4.26 1.37 3.14
C PHE A 260 3.43 0.09 3.23
N ARG A 261 2.68 -0.24 2.18
CA ARG A 261 2.16 -1.61 2.03
C ARG A 261 3.24 -2.50 1.45
N PHE A 262 3.80 -3.39 2.27
CA PHE A 262 4.71 -4.45 1.80
C PHE A 262 4.00 -5.57 1.03
N GLN A 263 2.67 -5.56 0.94
CA GLN A 263 1.92 -6.70 0.38
C GLN A 263 1.98 -6.80 -1.16
N TRP A 264 2.54 -5.80 -1.86
CA TRP A 264 2.57 -5.76 -3.33
C TRP A 264 3.89 -5.24 -3.93
N VAL A 265 4.90 -4.96 -3.11
CA VAL A 265 6.23 -4.49 -3.58
C VAL A 265 7.12 -5.71 -3.84
N LEU A 266 6.74 -6.50 -4.84
CA LEU A 266 7.65 -7.40 -5.55
C LEU A 266 7.50 -7.08 -7.04
N TRP A 267 8.06 -5.94 -7.43
CA TRP A 267 8.41 -5.64 -8.82
C TRP A 267 9.72 -6.35 -9.14
#